data_AF-A0A7C6U1N9-F1
#
_entry.id   AF-A0A7C6U1N9-F1
#
_cell.length_a   1.000
_cell.length_b   1.000
_cell.length_c   1.000
_cell.angle_alpha   90.00
_cell.angle_beta   90.00
_cell.angle_gamma   90.00
#
_symmetry.space_group_name_H-M   'P 1'
#
loop_
_entity.id
_entity.type
_entity.pdbx_description
1 polymer ?
#
loop_
_entity_poly.entity_id
_entity_poly.type
_entity_poly.pdbx_seq_one_letter_code
_entity_poly.pdbx_strand_id
1 'polypeptide(L)'
;MRLMLLREFREGWRSFRLPGIFLLALFFALLEPPTNKYMDVLLGMFAEGIVINVPPPSPEAAYLAFGNDLVSIVSIAAIIVTMGIVA
;
A
#
# COMPACT_ATOMS: atom_id res chain seq x y z
N MET A 1 15.35 -8.61 26.62
CA MET A 1 14.36 -8.33 25.55
C MET A 1 14.65 -7.04 24.78
N ARG A 2 14.76 -5.86 25.42
CA ARG A 2 14.94 -4.57 24.70
C ARG A 2 16.18 -4.52 23.78
N LEU A 3 17.30 -5.10 24.21
CA LEU A 3 18.55 -5.19 23.43
C LEU A 3 18.41 -6.05 22.16
N MET A 4 17.63 -7.13 22.21
CA MET A 4 17.40 -8.02 21.06
C MET A 4 16.53 -7.32 20.01
N LEU A 5 15.45 -6.66 20.43
CA LEU A 5 14.58 -5.90 19.52
C LEU A 5 15.32 -4.75 18.82
N LEU A 6 16.20 -4.05 19.53
CA LEU A 6 17.03 -2.99 18.93
C LEU A 6 18.02 -3.55 17.90
N ARG A 7 18.52 -4.77 18.09
CA ARG A 7 19.41 -5.43 17.14
C ARG A 7 18.66 -5.81 15.88
N GLU A 8 17.52 -6.49 16.01
CA GLU A 8 16.63 -6.87 14.90
C GLU A 8 16.19 -5.64 14.08
N PHE A 9 15.77 -4.57 14.76
CA PHE A 9 15.37 -3.33 14.08
C PHE A 9 16.53 -2.72 13.28
N ARG A 10 17.74 -2.69 13.87
CA ARG A 10 18.94 -2.16 13.22
C ARG A 10 19.36 -3.00 12.02
N GLU A 11 19.27 -4.32 12.12
CA GLU A 11 19.54 -5.25 11.02
C GLU A 11 18.50 -5.08 9.91
N GLY A 12 17.21 -4.99 10.26
CA GLY A 12 16.12 -4.69 9.32
C GLY A 12 16.28 -3.33 8.62
N TRP A 13 16.84 -2.34 9.31
CA TRP A 13 17.13 -1.02 8.74
C TRP A 13 18.33 -1.07 7.78
N ARG A 14 19.43 -1.72 8.17
CA ARG A 14 20.66 -1.83 7.36
C ARG A 14 20.50 -2.72 6.14
N SER A 15 19.66 -3.76 6.23
CA SER A 15 19.34 -4.65 5.12
C SER A 15 18.32 -4.06 4.13
N PHE A 16 17.92 -2.79 4.30
CA PHE A 16 16.90 -2.12 3.49
C PHE A 16 15.50 -2.76 3.52
N ARG A 17 15.28 -3.76 4.38
CA ARG A 17 13.98 -4.41 4.57
C ARG A 17 12.92 -3.43 5.09
N LEU A 18 13.23 -2.74 6.19
CA LEU A 18 12.32 -1.75 6.77
C LEU A 18 12.17 -0.49 5.89
N PRO A 19 13.27 0.13 5.40
CA PRO A 19 13.18 1.21 4.42
C PRO A 19 12.36 0.84 3.18
N GLY A 20 12.53 -0.37 2.65
CA GLY A 20 11.77 -0.86 1.49
C GLY A 20 10.27 -0.92 1.75
N ILE A 21 9.86 -1.41 2.92
CA ILE A 21 8.44 -1.40 3.33
C ILE A 21 7.90 0.03 3.42
N PHE A 22 8.66 0.97 4.01
CA PHE A 22 8.24 2.37 4.10
C PHE A 22 8.14 3.04 2.72
N LEU A 23 9.10 2.79 1.83
CA LEU A 23 9.07 3.32 0.47
C LEU A 23 7.90 2.76 -0.33
N LEU A 24 7.58 1.48 -0.16
CA LEU A 24 6.45 0.86 -0.82
C LEU A 24 5.13 1.41 -0.28
N ALA A 25 4.99 1.57 1.04
CA ALA A 25 3.85 2.23 1.65
C ALA A 25 3.67 3.67 1.13
N LEU A 26 4.76 4.43 1.05
CA LEU A 26 4.76 5.79 0.51
C LEU A 26 4.38 5.82 -0.97
N PHE A 27 4.91 4.90 -1.77
CA PHE A 27 4.60 4.79 -3.20
C PHE A 27 3.09 4.58 -3.42
N PHE A 28 2.49 3.62 -2.71
CA PHE A 28 1.05 3.37 -2.83
C PHE A 28 0.21 4.51 -2.25
N ALA A 29 0.62 5.11 -1.13
CA ALA A 29 -0.04 6.28 -0.57
C ALA A 29 -0.11 7.46 -1.56
N LEU A 30 0.95 7.65 -2.35
CA LEU A 30 1.01 8.71 -3.38
C LEU A 30 0.28 8.33 -4.67
N LEU A 31 0.23 7.04 -4.99
CA LEU A 31 -0.42 6.52 -6.20
C LEU A 31 -1.94 6.46 -6.08
N GLU A 32 -2.49 6.31 -4.88
CA GLU A 32 -3.93 6.12 -4.69
C GLU A 32 -4.78 7.34 -5.11
N PRO A 33 -4.47 8.59 -4.71
CA PRO A 33 -5.26 9.76 -5.13
C PRO A 33 -5.39 9.94 -6.64
N PRO A 34 -4.30 9.87 -7.45
CA PRO A 34 -4.44 9.97 -8.89
C PRO A 34 -5.20 8.76 -9.47
N THR A 35 -4.96 7.54 -8.98
CA THR A 35 -5.67 6.33 -9.45
C THR A 35 -7.17 6.46 -9.25
N ASN A 36 -7.62 6.88 -8.07
CA ASN A 36 -9.04 7.07 -7.77
C ASN A 36 -9.67 8.18 -8.60
N LYS A 37 -8.95 9.29 -8.84
CA LYS A 37 -9.43 10.39 -9.66
C LYS A 37 -9.66 10.00 -11.12
N TYR A 38 -8.82 9.13 -11.66
CA TYR A 38 -8.89 8.71 -13.07
C TYR A 38 -9.57 7.36 -13.26
N MET A 39 -10.18 6.80 -12.22
CA MET A 39 -10.80 5.47 -12.26
C MET A 39 -11.86 5.36 -13.36
N ASP A 40 -12.73 6.36 -13.51
CA ASP A 40 -13.75 6.37 -14.56
C ASP A 40 -13.14 6.34 -15.97
N VAL A 41 -12.02 7.04 -16.16
CA VAL A 41 -11.30 7.07 -17.44
C VAL A 41 -10.62 5.72 -17.69
N LEU A 42 -9.99 5.13 -16.66
CA LEU A 42 -9.38 3.82 -16.73
C LEU A 42 -10.41 2.76 -17.10
N LEU A 43 -11.55 2.73 -16.41
CA LEU A 43 -12.64 1.81 -16.68
C LEU A 43 -13.27 2.05 -18.05
N GLY A 44 -13.42 3.31 -18.47
CA GLY A 44 -13.93 3.68 -19.78
C GLY A 44 -13.05 3.22 -20.96
N MET A 45 -11.74 3.04 -20.75
CA MET A 45 -10.86 2.46 -21.78
C MET A 45 -11.07 0.96 -21.99
N PHE A 46 -11.55 0.23 -20.97
CA PHE A 46 -11.77 -1.22 -21.03
C PHE A 46 -13.25 -1.62 -21.15
N ALA A 47 -14.17 -0.68 -20.92
CA ALA A 47 -15.59 -0.90 -21.10
C ALA A 47 -15.98 -0.62 -22.56
N GLU A 48 -16.26 -1.67 -23.32
CA GLU A 48 -16.77 -1.60 -24.70
C GLU A 48 -18.18 -0.98 -24.76
N GLY A 49 -18.29 0.34 -24.54
CA GLY A 49 -19.53 1.10 -24.69
C GLY A 49 -20.42 1.20 -23.44
N ILE A 50 -19.97 0.72 -22.28
CA ILE A 50 -20.68 0.89 -21.00
C ILE A 50 -20.13 2.13 -20.28
N VAL A 51 -20.97 3.15 -20.09
CA VAL A 51 -20.63 4.30 -19.26
C VAL A 51 -20.70 3.88 -17.80
N ILE A 52 -19.54 3.57 -17.21
CA ILE A 52 -19.42 3.27 -15.78
C ILE A 52 -19.25 4.61 -15.07
N ASN A 53 -20.29 5.02 -14.34
CA ASN A 53 -20.25 6.19 -13.48
C ASN A 53 -20.00 5.71 -12.04
N VAL A 54 -18.77 5.78 -11.55
CA VAL A 54 -18.45 5.45 -10.16
C VAL A 54 -18.70 6.70 -9.32
N PRO A 55 -19.72 6.72 -8.45
CA PRO A 55 -19.94 7.88 -7.61
C PRO A 55 -18.73 8.09 -6.68
N PRO A 56 -18.25 9.32 -6.52
CA PRO A 56 -17.12 9.58 -5.64
C PRO A 56 -17.49 9.17 -4.20
N PRO A 57 -16.59 8.48 -3.48
CA PRO A 57 -16.83 8.13 -2.09
C PRO A 57 -16.96 9.40 -1.24
N SER A 58 -17.71 9.31 -0.14
CA SER A 58 -17.67 10.37 0.87
C SER A 58 -16.23 10.53 1.41
N PRO A 59 -15.82 11.73 1.86
CA PRO A 59 -14.47 11.94 2.38
C PRO A 59 -14.08 10.98 3.51
N GLU A 60 -15.03 10.63 4.37
CA GLU A 60 -14.84 9.67 5.46
C GLU A 60 -14.62 8.24 4.93
N ALA A 61 -15.43 7.81 3.96
CA ALA A 61 -15.28 6.50 3.35
C ALA A 61 -13.95 6.38 2.58
N ALA A 62 -13.53 7.44 1.89
CA ALA A 62 -12.26 7.50 1.19
C ALA A 62 -11.07 7.35 2.15
N TYR A 63 -11.11 8.03 3.30
CA TYR A 63 -10.04 7.93 4.30
C TYR A 63 -9.94 6.54 4.92
N LEU A 64 -11.09 5.91 5.22
CA LEU A 64 -11.13 4.54 5.73
C LEU A 64 -10.63 3.52 4.70
N ALA A 65 -11.02 3.69 3.43
CA ALA A 65 -10.54 2.85 2.34
C ALA A 65 -9.02 2.94 2.18
N PHE A 66 -8.47 4.17 2.09
CA PHE A 66 -7.03 4.44 2.06
C PHE A 66 -6.28 3.76 3.21
N GLY A 67 -6.79 3.90 4.44
CA GLY A 67 -6.20 3.27 5.61
C GLY A 67 -6.16 1.74 5.52
N ASN A 68 -7.26 1.13 5.09
CA ASN A 68 -7.35 -0.33 4.92
C ASN A 68 -6.43 -0.84 3.80
N ASP A 69 -6.32 -0.09 2.70
CA ASP A 69 -5.47 -0.43 1.56
C ASP A 69 -3.99 -0.36 1.96
N LEU A 70 -3.58 0.70 2.67
CA LEU A 70 -2.23 0.80 3.22
C LEU A 70 -1.90 -0.34 4.18
N VAL A 71 -2.80 -0.66 5.11
CA VAL A 71 -2.58 -1.78 6.05
C VAL A 71 -2.43 -3.09 5.28
N SER A 72 -3.27 -3.34 4.28
CA SER A 72 -3.22 -4.57 3.48
C SER A 72 -1.89 -4.68 2.71
N ILE A 73 -1.48 -3.61 2.04
CA ILE A 73 -0.25 -3.54 1.26
C ILE A 73 0.98 -3.70 2.16
N VAL A 74 1.05 -2.97 3.27
CA VAL A 74 2.14 -3.06 4.24
C VAL A 74 2.22 -4.44 4.86
N SER A 75 1.07 -5.07 5.15
CA SER A 75 1.02 -6.43 5.70
C SER A 75 1.56 -7.45 4.72
N ILE A 76 1.16 -7.37 3.44
CA ILE A 76 1.71 -8.24 2.38
C ILE A 76 3.21 -8.03 2.22
N ALA A 77 3.66 -6.78 2.17
CA ALA A 77 5.07 -6.45 2.06
C ALA A 77 5.88 -6.97 3.26
N ALA A 78 5.35 -6.83 4.48
CA ALA A 78 5.96 -7.37 5.68
C ALA A 78 6.05 -8.90 5.64
N ILE A 79 5.01 -9.60 5.16
CA ILE A 79 5.02 -11.05 4.97
C ILE A 79 6.12 -11.44 3.97
N ILE A 80 6.17 -10.84 2.79
CA ILE A 80 7.18 -11.18 1.76
C ILE A 80 8.61 -10.95 2.29
N VAL A 81 8.83 -9.81 2.95
CA VAL A 81 10.12 -9.45 3.52
C VAL A 81 10.53 -10.39 4.65
N THR A 82 9.58 -10.86 5.46
CA THR A 82 9.83 -11.81 6.57
C THR A 82 9.90 -13.26 6.12
N MET A 83 9.23 -13.66 5.03
CA MET A 83 9.39 -15.00 4.43
C MET A 83 10.83 -15.23 3.95
N GLY A 84 11.49 -14.19 3.42
CA GLY A 84 12.93 -14.22 3.13
C GLY A 84 13.85 -14.26 4.37
N ILE A 85 13.30 -14.18 5.59
CA ILE A 85 14.01 -14.37 6.87
C ILE A 85 13.92 -15.84 7.34
N VAL A 86 12.91 -16.59 6.87
CA VAL A 86 12.66 -17.99 7.24
C VAL A 86 13.33 -18.99 6.28
N ALA A 87 13.91 -18.51 5.18
CA ALA A 87 14.63 -19.34 4.18
C ALA A 87 16.12 -19.54 4.51
#